data_AF-A0A015JTR3-F1
#
_entry.id   AF-A0A015JTR3-F1
#
_cell.length_a   1.000
_cell.length_b   1.000
_cell.length_c   1.000
_cell.angle_alpha   90.00
_cell.angle_beta   90.00
_cell.angle_gamma   90.00
#
_symmetry.space_group_name_H-M   'P 1'
#
loop_
_entity.id
_entity.type
_entity.pdbx_description
1 polymer ?
#
loop_
_entity_poly.entity_id
_entity_poly.type
_entity_poly.pdbx_seq_one_letter_code
_entity_poly.pdbx_strand_id
1 'polypeptide(L)'
;MYEISENFEKYIMKASYYKLQILDLQSIPLHIVIKIIQNTNGNLYKIKIRYPDCDQAKEYNRTIHKYCPNIKYVTIFLNRSNTLKELKNILIKCQHLEAIDMDEYIEHKYLNKFLDLLIKLAPLTLYKIHIHNEFENFNIKSLKLFFNNWNLMSKKTLHLYYHNNHNNDWFEFIENHKIKGVIGYKYHDNDFWNYEQDVL
;
A
#
# COMPACT_ATOMS: atom_id res chain seq x y z
N MET A 1 14.46 -15.78 11.44
CA MET A 1 13.92 -16.30 10.17
C MET A 1 13.22 -17.60 10.50
N TYR A 2 11.90 -17.68 10.35
CA TYR A 2 11.17 -18.94 10.55
C TYR A 2 11.37 -19.81 9.32
N GLU A 3 11.86 -21.03 9.51
CA GLU A 3 12.05 -21.99 8.41
C GLU A 3 10.68 -22.52 7.99
N ILE A 4 10.27 -22.22 6.76
CA ILE A 4 9.04 -22.76 6.20
C ILE A 4 9.33 -24.18 5.75
N SER A 5 8.53 -25.14 6.23
CA SER A 5 8.74 -26.55 5.86
C SER A 5 8.65 -26.74 4.34
N GLU A 6 9.56 -27.52 3.74
CA GLU A 6 9.54 -27.85 2.31
C GLU A 6 8.18 -28.43 1.86
N ASN A 7 7.52 -29.15 2.76
CA ASN A 7 6.18 -29.70 2.53
C ASN A 7 5.13 -28.59 2.30
N PHE A 8 5.19 -27.50 3.07
CA PHE A 8 4.26 -26.37 2.92
C PHE A 8 4.39 -25.71 1.54
N GLU A 9 5.62 -25.45 1.08
CA GLU A 9 5.85 -24.90 -0.25
C GLU A 9 5.30 -25.81 -1.35
N LYS A 10 5.54 -27.12 -1.23
CA LYS A 10 5.06 -28.12 -2.19
C LYS A 10 3.53 -28.16 -2.28
N TYR A 11 2.81 -28.04 -1.16
CA TYR A 11 1.34 -28.04 -1.17
C TYR A 11 0.76 -26.74 -1.73
N ILE A 12 1.33 -25.59 -1.38
CA ILE A 12 0.91 -24.29 -1.95
C ILE A 12 1.06 -24.27 -3.47
N MET A 13 2.14 -24.85 -3.98
CA MET A 13 2.40 -24.86 -5.43
C MET A 13 1.44 -25.74 -6.23
N LYS A 14 0.80 -26.73 -5.60
CA LYS A 14 -0.13 -27.66 -6.27
C LYS A 14 -1.58 -27.21 -6.22
N ALA A 15 -1.91 -26.26 -5.35
CA ALA A 15 -3.27 -25.79 -5.17
C ALA A 15 -3.59 -24.64 -6.13
N SER A 16 -4.76 -24.69 -6.74
CA SER A 16 -5.36 -23.55 -7.44
C SER A 16 -6.31 -22.81 -6.53
N TYR A 17 -6.18 -21.49 -6.43
CA TYR A 17 -6.89 -20.65 -5.47
C TYR A 17 -7.93 -19.76 -6.16
N TYR A 18 -8.68 -20.31 -7.11
CA TYR A 18 -9.59 -19.53 -7.96
C TYR A 18 -10.72 -18.82 -7.21
N LYS A 19 -11.04 -19.22 -5.98
CA LYS A 19 -12.05 -18.53 -5.15
C LYS A 19 -11.43 -17.62 -4.09
N LEU A 20 -10.10 -17.56 -4.00
CA LEU A 20 -9.42 -16.75 -2.99
C LEU A 20 -9.49 -15.27 -3.38
N GLN A 21 -10.05 -14.48 -2.48
CA GLN A 21 -10.30 -13.06 -2.70
C GLN A 21 -9.50 -12.15 -1.75
N ILE A 22 -9.19 -12.65 -0.56
CA ILE A 22 -8.41 -11.96 0.47
C ILE A 22 -7.17 -12.81 0.75
N LEU A 23 -6.00 -12.16 0.73
CA LEU A 23 -4.75 -12.73 1.18
C LEU A 23 -4.23 -11.87 2.35
N ASP A 24 -4.28 -12.39 3.57
CA ASP A 24 -3.68 -11.77 4.77
C ASP A 24 -2.58 -12.72 5.27
N LEU A 25 -1.32 -12.30 5.11
CA LEU A 25 -0.15 -13.10 5.46
C LEU A 25 0.79 -12.30 6.34
N GLN A 26 1.44 -12.98 7.27
CA GLN A 26 2.40 -12.40 8.19
C GLN A 26 3.67 -13.25 8.23
N SER A 27 4.83 -12.59 8.15
CA SER A 27 6.14 -13.24 8.23
C SER A 27 6.38 -14.33 7.18
N ILE A 28 5.78 -14.15 5.99
CA ILE A 28 5.96 -15.05 4.83
C ILE A 28 6.93 -14.41 3.82
N PRO A 29 7.93 -15.15 3.31
CA PRO A 29 8.81 -14.70 2.24
C PRO A 29 8.04 -14.33 0.97
N LEU A 30 8.43 -13.22 0.33
CA LEU A 30 7.70 -12.69 -0.82
C LEU A 30 7.64 -13.65 -2.03
N HIS A 31 8.61 -14.55 -2.25
CA HIS A 31 8.50 -15.54 -3.33
C HIS A 31 7.29 -16.47 -3.15
N ILE A 32 6.93 -16.83 -1.92
CA ILE A 32 5.76 -17.67 -1.65
C ILE A 32 4.49 -16.86 -1.95
N VAL A 33 4.44 -15.61 -1.49
CA VAL A 33 3.32 -14.69 -1.76
C VAL A 33 3.11 -14.53 -3.27
N ILE A 34 4.19 -14.34 -4.04
CA ILE A 34 4.16 -14.24 -5.50
C ILE A 34 3.55 -15.49 -6.13
N LYS A 35 3.97 -16.69 -5.70
CA LYS A 35 3.44 -17.97 -6.20
C LYS A 35 1.93 -18.08 -5.91
N ILE A 36 1.48 -17.72 -4.71
CA ILE A 36 0.05 -17.73 -4.35
C ILE A 36 -0.74 -16.80 -5.28
N ILE A 37 -0.28 -15.55 -5.46
CA ILE A 37 -0.95 -14.56 -6.31
C ILE A 37 -1.10 -15.09 -7.75
N GLN A 38 -0.04 -15.67 -8.30
CA GLN A 38 -0.05 -16.23 -9.67
C GLN A 38 -1.10 -17.35 -9.85
N ASN A 39 -1.44 -18.07 -8.78
CA ASN A 39 -2.39 -19.17 -8.77
C ASN A 39 -3.84 -18.76 -8.40
N THR A 40 -4.15 -17.46 -8.32
CA THR A 40 -5.49 -16.95 -7.95
C THR A 40 -6.38 -16.56 -9.12
N ASN A 41 -5.86 -16.62 -10.37
CA ASN A 41 -6.56 -16.19 -11.59
C ASN A 41 -7.12 -14.74 -11.52
N GLY A 42 -6.48 -13.87 -10.74
CA GLY A 42 -6.81 -12.46 -10.62
C GLY A 42 -8.06 -12.13 -9.79
N ASN A 43 -8.52 -13.08 -8.96
CA ASN A 43 -9.70 -12.90 -8.11
C ASN A 43 -9.43 -12.18 -6.77
N LEU A 44 -8.17 -11.86 -6.48
CA LEU A 44 -7.78 -11.12 -5.28
C LEU A 44 -8.22 -9.65 -5.37
N TYR A 45 -9.01 -9.20 -4.39
CA TYR A 45 -9.30 -7.78 -4.18
C TYR A 45 -8.57 -7.18 -2.96
N LYS A 46 -8.03 -8.01 -2.06
CA LYS A 46 -7.25 -7.57 -0.90
C LYS A 46 -6.01 -8.41 -0.70
N ILE A 47 -4.85 -7.76 -0.59
CA ILE A 47 -3.56 -8.38 -0.28
C ILE A 47 -2.88 -7.58 0.81
N LYS A 48 -2.62 -8.24 1.93
CA LYS A 48 -2.08 -7.64 3.13
C LYS A 48 -0.92 -8.50 3.61
N ILE A 49 0.26 -7.88 3.65
CA ILE A 49 1.50 -8.57 3.95
C ILE A 49 2.17 -7.83 5.09
N ARG A 50 2.45 -8.53 6.20
CA ARG A 50 3.10 -7.94 7.38
C ARG A 50 4.44 -8.61 7.66
N TYR A 51 5.41 -7.82 8.09
CA TYR A 51 6.77 -8.26 8.42
C TYR A 51 7.41 -9.19 7.37
N PRO A 52 7.40 -8.85 6.07
CA PRO A 52 7.97 -9.70 5.04
C PRO A 52 9.49 -9.60 4.97
N ASP A 53 10.11 -10.62 4.38
CA ASP A 53 11.44 -10.47 3.79
C ASP A 53 11.32 -9.70 2.45
N CYS A 54 11.85 -8.47 2.42
CA CYS A 54 11.70 -7.54 1.30
C CYS A 54 12.68 -7.75 0.13
N ASP A 55 13.49 -8.81 0.11
CA ASP A 55 14.46 -9.01 -0.97
C ASP A 55 13.85 -9.12 -2.37
N GLN A 56 12.58 -9.54 -2.45
CA GLN A 56 11.81 -9.63 -3.70
C GLN A 56 10.69 -8.59 -3.80
N ALA A 57 10.82 -7.45 -3.10
CA ALA A 57 9.86 -6.36 -3.11
C ALA A 57 9.48 -5.91 -4.53
N LYS A 58 10.47 -5.82 -5.43
CA LYS A 58 10.24 -5.45 -6.84
C LYS A 58 9.41 -6.49 -7.56
N GLU A 59 9.76 -7.77 -7.47
CA GLU A 59 9.07 -8.89 -8.11
C GLU A 59 7.64 -9.03 -7.58
N TYR A 60 7.44 -8.80 -6.29
CA TYR A 60 6.14 -8.76 -5.65
C TYR A 60 5.29 -7.62 -6.23
N ASN A 61 5.75 -6.36 -6.19
CA ASN A 61 5.00 -5.23 -6.76
C ASN A 61 4.69 -5.45 -8.25
N ARG A 62 5.63 -6.04 -9.00
CA ARG A 62 5.42 -6.40 -10.41
C ARG A 62 4.30 -7.42 -10.59
N THR A 63 4.20 -8.37 -9.67
CA THR A 63 3.18 -9.41 -9.70
C THR A 63 1.79 -8.81 -9.44
N ILE A 64 1.66 -7.83 -8.54
CA ILE A 64 0.39 -7.13 -8.28
C ILE A 64 -0.23 -6.58 -9.57
N HIS A 65 0.48 -5.71 -10.30
CA HIS A 65 -0.11 -5.09 -11.51
C HIS A 65 -0.23 -6.04 -12.70
N LYS A 66 0.41 -7.21 -12.65
CA LYS A 66 0.31 -8.23 -13.71
C LYS A 66 -0.86 -9.19 -13.48
N TYR A 67 -1.14 -9.55 -12.24
CA TYR A 67 -2.10 -10.61 -11.91
C TYR A 67 -3.34 -10.12 -11.17
N CYS A 68 -3.33 -8.93 -10.57
CA CYS A 68 -4.43 -8.41 -9.75
C CYS A 68 -4.97 -7.06 -10.27
N PRO A 69 -5.52 -6.98 -11.50
CA PRO A 69 -6.04 -5.71 -12.04
C PRO A 69 -7.24 -5.17 -11.23
N ASN A 70 -7.99 -6.05 -10.55
CA ASN A 70 -9.16 -5.71 -9.74
C ASN A 70 -8.85 -5.49 -8.25
N ILE A 71 -7.57 -5.37 -7.89
CA ILE A 71 -7.16 -5.16 -6.51
C ILE A 71 -7.72 -3.84 -5.96
N LYS A 72 -8.25 -3.89 -4.74
CA LYS A 72 -8.78 -2.72 -4.02
C LYS A 72 -7.86 -2.30 -2.87
N TYR A 73 -7.31 -3.25 -2.11
CA TYR A 73 -6.47 -3.00 -0.94
C TYR A 73 -5.17 -3.78 -1.11
N VAL A 74 -4.02 -3.11 -1.01
CA VAL A 74 -2.74 -3.78 -1.25
C VAL A 74 -1.62 -3.20 -0.39
N THR A 75 -0.84 -4.05 0.25
CA THR A 75 0.50 -3.69 0.76
C THR A 75 1.47 -3.61 -0.42
N ILE A 76 2.21 -2.52 -0.55
CA ILE A 76 3.30 -2.38 -1.54
C ILE A 76 4.62 -2.05 -0.82
N PHE A 77 5.75 -2.28 -1.48
CA PHE A 77 7.07 -2.01 -0.92
C PHE A 77 7.84 -1.01 -1.78
N LEU A 78 8.42 0.03 -1.19
CA LEU A 78 9.27 1.01 -1.89
C LEU A 78 10.69 1.09 -1.30
N ASN A 79 11.18 -0.02 -0.77
CA ASN A 79 12.45 -0.12 -0.04
C ASN A 79 13.57 -0.82 -0.83
N ARG A 80 13.37 -1.04 -2.14
CA ARG A 80 14.33 -1.67 -3.05
C ARG A 80 14.37 -0.95 -4.39
N SER A 81 15.48 -1.10 -5.11
CA SER A 81 15.65 -0.54 -6.47
C SER A 81 14.52 -0.96 -7.42
N ASN A 82 14.07 -0.02 -8.25
CA ASN A 82 12.99 -0.18 -9.24
C ASN A 82 11.57 -0.39 -8.69
N THR A 83 11.37 -0.47 -7.38
CA THR A 83 10.02 -0.57 -6.79
C THR A 83 9.13 0.62 -7.14
N LEU A 84 9.70 1.83 -7.25
CA LEU A 84 9.00 3.03 -7.70
C LEU A 84 8.44 2.89 -9.14
N LYS A 85 9.17 2.21 -10.03
CA LYS A 85 8.69 1.91 -11.39
C LYS A 85 7.50 0.96 -11.35
N GLU A 86 7.52 -0.02 -10.46
CA GLU A 86 6.40 -0.96 -10.31
C GLU A 86 5.18 -0.29 -9.67
N LEU A 87 5.37 0.65 -8.73
CA LEU A 87 4.26 1.48 -8.23
C LEU A 87 3.60 2.27 -9.37
N LYS A 88 4.38 2.91 -10.25
CA LYS A 88 3.82 3.58 -11.44
C LYS A 88 2.91 2.63 -12.24
N ASN A 89 3.32 1.38 -12.43
CA ASN A 89 2.53 0.38 -13.15
C ASN A 89 1.27 -0.03 -12.37
N ILE A 90 1.34 -0.16 -11.03
CA ILE A 90 0.19 -0.43 -10.17
C ILE A 90 -0.84 0.69 -10.31
N LEU A 91 -0.45 1.95 -10.15
CA LEU A 91 -1.37 3.09 -10.26
C LEU A 91 -2.06 3.18 -11.63
N ILE A 92 -1.36 2.79 -12.71
CA ILE A 92 -1.92 2.81 -14.08
C ILE A 92 -2.83 1.61 -14.35
N LYS A 93 -2.52 0.41 -13.84
CA LYS A 93 -3.25 -0.81 -14.22
C LYS A 93 -4.33 -1.22 -13.24
N CYS A 94 -4.18 -0.89 -11.96
CA CYS A 94 -5.10 -1.28 -10.90
C CYS A 94 -6.12 -0.16 -10.64
N GLN A 95 -7.06 0.05 -11.56
CA GLN A 95 -8.00 1.18 -11.50
C GLN A 95 -9.10 1.03 -10.42
N HIS A 96 -9.21 -0.15 -9.80
CA HIS A 96 -10.10 -0.40 -8.66
C HIS A 96 -9.42 -0.15 -7.30
N LEU A 97 -8.16 0.30 -7.30
CA LEU A 97 -7.37 0.48 -6.09
C LEU A 97 -7.96 1.58 -5.20
N GLU A 98 -8.39 1.18 -4.00
CA GLU A 98 -9.01 2.05 -2.98
C GLU A 98 -8.02 2.41 -1.87
N ALA A 99 -7.08 1.51 -1.54
CA ALA A 99 -6.13 1.67 -0.46
C ALA A 99 -4.73 1.12 -0.76
N ILE A 100 -3.71 1.88 -0.39
CA ILE A 100 -2.30 1.46 -0.41
C ILE A 100 -1.76 1.45 1.00
N ASP A 101 -1.22 0.30 1.39
CA ASP A 101 -0.48 0.11 2.63
C ASP A 101 1.03 0.07 2.37
N MET A 102 1.78 0.78 3.21
CA MET A 102 3.25 0.83 3.20
C MET A 102 3.75 0.48 4.59
N ASP A 103 3.64 -0.79 4.97
CA ASP A 103 4.05 -1.31 6.29
C ASP A 103 5.57 -1.21 6.54
N GLU A 104 6.36 -0.93 5.51
CA GLU A 104 7.82 -0.79 5.55
C GLU A 104 8.27 0.63 5.12
N TYR A 105 9.42 1.07 5.62
CA TYR A 105 10.01 2.37 5.24
C TYR A 105 10.24 2.48 3.73
N ILE A 106 9.72 3.55 3.12
CA ILE A 106 10.08 4.01 1.79
C ILE A 106 11.55 4.41 1.80
N GLU A 107 12.30 3.96 0.78
CA GLU A 107 13.68 4.41 0.58
C GLU A 107 13.70 5.94 0.40
N HIS A 108 14.54 6.65 1.15
CA HIS A 108 14.52 8.12 1.22
C HIS A 108 14.51 8.81 -0.16
N LYS A 109 15.25 8.26 -1.14
CA LYS A 109 15.31 8.77 -2.53
C LYS A 109 13.98 8.69 -3.30
N TYR A 110 12.98 7.96 -2.77
CA TYR A 110 11.66 7.75 -3.35
C TYR A 110 10.55 8.54 -2.67
N LEU A 111 10.74 9.10 -1.47
CA LEU A 111 9.69 9.78 -0.69
C LEU A 111 8.95 10.86 -1.49
N ASN A 112 9.68 11.86 -2.02
CA ASN A 112 9.05 12.94 -2.77
C ASN A 112 8.49 12.45 -4.13
N LYS A 113 9.17 11.49 -4.76
CA LYS A 113 8.74 10.93 -6.06
C LYS A 113 7.46 10.09 -5.91
N PHE A 114 7.29 9.44 -4.77
CA PHE A 114 6.08 8.71 -4.41
C PHE A 114 4.88 9.67 -4.37
N LEU A 115 5.01 10.78 -3.65
CA LEU A 115 3.97 11.82 -3.61
C LEU A 115 3.64 12.36 -5.01
N ASP A 116 4.67 12.65 -5.83
CA ASP A 116 4.48 13.12 -7.20
C ASP A 116 3.75 12.10 -8.10
N LEU A 117 4.01 10.80 -7.91
CA LEU A 117 3.32 9.75 -8.66
C LEU A 117 1.85 9.64 -8.26
N LEU A 118 1.55 9.76 -6.97
CA LEU A 118 0.16 9.75 -6.50
C LEU A 118 -0.63 10.90 -7.13
N ILE A 119 -0.07 12.12 -7.13
CA ILE A 119 -0.71 13.27 -7.80
C ILE A 119 -0.92 12.97 -9.28
N LYS A 120 0.04 12.37 -9.98
CA LYS A 120 -0.06 12.24 -11.45
C LYS A 120 -0.92 11.07 -11.91
N LEU A 121 -0.95 9.99 -11.14
CA LEU A 121 -1.37 8.68 -11.65
C LEU A 121 -2.33 7.93 -10.73
N ALA A 122 -2.59 8.40 -9.50
CA ALA A 122 -3.51 7.69 -8.62
C ALA A 122 -4.88 7.51 -9.30
N PRO A 123 -5.46 6.31 -9.23
CA PRO A 123 -6.82 6.11 -9.72
C PRO A 123 -7.80 6.90 -8.84
N LEU A 124 -8.90 7.37 -9.43
CA LEU A 124 -9.93 8.16 -8.72
C LEU A 124 -10.59 7.40 -7.55
N THR A 125 -10.44 6.08 -7.53
CA THR A 125 -10.92 5.19 -6.49
C THR A 125 -10.05 5.23 -5.23
N LEU A 126 -8.76 5.61 -5.34
CA LEU A 126 -7.81 5.64 -4.23
C LEU A 126 -8.18 6.77 -3.27
N TYR A 127 -8.36 6.43 -1.99
CA TYR A 127 -8.67 7.41 -0.96
C TYR A 127 -8.01 7.11 0.39
N LYS A 128 -7.33 5.96 0.53
CA LYS A 128 -6.73 5.52 1.78
C LYS A 128 -5.24 5.21 1.58
N ILE A 129 -4.38 5.83 2.37
CA ILE A 129 -2.93 5.64 2.26
C ILE A 129 -2.36 5.49 3.66
N HIS A 130 -1.62 4.41 3.89
CA HIS A 130 -0.77 4.27 5.07
C HIS A 130 0.69 4.53 4.67
N ILE A 131 1.42 5.27 5.52
CA ILE A 131 2.84 5.56 5.36
C ILE A 131 3.55 5.26 6.68
N HIS A 132 4.49 4.32 6.67
CA HIS A 132 5.30 3.99 7.85
C HIS A 132 6.40 5.03 8.15
N ASN A 133 6.91 5.74 7.14
CA ASN A 133 7.94 6.76 7.34
C ASN A 133 7.48 7.90 8.26
N GLU A 134 8.41 8.34 9.11
CA GLU A 134 8.22 9.51 9.98
C GLU A 134 8.06 10.79 9.15
N PHE A 135 7.26 11.71 9.67
CA PHE A 135 6.92 12.98 9.02
C PHE A 135 8.17 13.78 8.61
N GLU A 136 9.19 13.81 9.47
CA GLU A 136 10.44 14.54 9.26
C GLU A 136 11.25 14.09 8.03
N ASN A 137 11.01 12.87 7.53
CA ASN A 137 11.66 12.37 6.32
C ASN A 137 11.15 13.05 5.06
N PHE A 138 9.99 13.71 5.12
CA PHE A 138 9.36 14.32 3.97
C PHE A 138 9.76 15.79 3.81
N ASN A 139 9.93 16.21 2.57
CA ASN A 139 10.08 17.63 2.28
C ASN A 139 8.73 18.34 2.46
N ILE A 140 8.70 19.35 3.35
CA ILE A 140 7.49 20.13 3.65
C ILE A 140 6.85 20.73 2.38
N LYS A 141 7.65 21.21 1.41
CA LYS A 141 7.09 21.77 0.16
C LYS A 141 6.42 20.69 -0.68
N SER A 142 7.00 19.49 -0.75
CA SER A 142 6.40 18.34 -1.42
C SER A 142 5.10 17.88 -0.75
N LEU A 143 5.03 17.87 0.59
CA LEU A 143 3.79 17.56 1.32
C LEU A 143 2.68 18.58 1.03
N LYS A 144 3.00 19.88 1.12
CA LYS A 144 2.03 20.94 0.79
C LYS A 144 1.52 20.81 -0.64
N LEU A 145 2.41 20.53 -1.59
CA LEU A 145 2.03 20.30 -2.98
C LEU A 145 1.12 19.09 -3.10
N PHE A 146 1.46 17.96 -2.49
CA PHE A 146 0.66 16.74 -2.49
C PHE A 146 -0.76 16.98 -1.99
N PHE A 147 -0.92 17.53 -0.79
CA PHE A 147 -2.23 17.72 -0.21
C PHE A 147 -3.09 18.76 -0.96
N ASN A 148 -2.47 19.85 -1.42
CA ASN A 148 -3.19 20.85 -2.22
C ASN A 148 -3.71 20.27 -3.54
N ASN A 149 -2.91 19.42 -4.20
CA ASN A 149 -3.33 18.76 -5.44
C ASN A 149 -4.35 17.65 -5.20
N TRP A 150 -4.22 16.90 -4.10
CA TRP A 150 -5.16 15.82 -3.79
C TRP A 150 -6.61 16.34 -3.74
N ASN A 151 -6.82 17.45 -3.04
CA ASN A 151 -8.12 18.10 -2.91
C ASN A 151 -8.71 18.62 -4.24
N LEU A 152 -7.87 18.86 -5.25
CA LEU A 152 -8.33 19.27 -6.59
C LEU A 152 -8.67 18.08 -7.49
N MET A 153 -8.04 16.93 -7.24
CA MET A 153 -8.11 15.77 -8.12
C MET A 153 -9.14 14.73 -7.70
N SER A 154 -9.24 14.47 -6.40
CA SER A 154 -10.12 13.44 -5.86
C SER A 154 -11.39 14.07 -5.30
N LYS A 155 -12.54 13.46 -5.62
CA LYS A 155 -13.81 13.78 -4.96
C LYS A 155 -13.89 13.18 -3.55
N LYS A 156 -12.93 12.34 -3.16
CA LYS A 156 -12.90 11.66 -1.87
C LYS A 156 -11.86 12.29 -0.94
N THR A 157 -12.25 12.45 0.32
CA THR A 157 -11.34 12.77 1.41
C THR A 157 -10.20 11.74 1.47
N LEU A 158 -8.96 12.20 1.52
CA LEU A 158 -7.80 11.36 1.78
C LEU A 158 -7.80 10.93 3.23
N HIS A 159 -7.80 9.63 3.47
CA HIS A 159 -7.59 9.06 4.79
C HIS A 159 -6.12 8.65 4.89
N LEU A 160 -5.33 9.46 5.59
CA LEU A 160 -3.90 9.24 5.77
C LEU A 160 -3.65 8.55 7.11
N TYR A 161 -3.04 7.38 7.06
CA TYR A 161 -2.66 6.60 8.24
C TYR A 161 -1.14 6.71 8.42
N TYR A 162 -0.71 6.85 9.67
CA TYR A 162 0.70 6.92 10.03
C TYR A 162 0.98 6.16 11.34
N HIS A 163 2.22 5.69 11.51
CA HIS A 163 2.65 5.06 12.75
C HIS A 163 2.80 6.10 13.88
N ASN A 164 2.45 5.67 15.09
CA ASN A 164 2.46 6.47 16.30
C ASN A 164 3.87 6.52 16.94
N ASN A 165 4.89 6.88 16.15
CA ASN A 165 6.23 7.06 16.69
C ASN A 165 6.32 8.43 17.36
N HIS A 166 6.00 8.46 18.66
CA HIS A 166 6.23 9.51 19.66
C HIS A 166 5.69 10.94 19.41
N ASN A 167 5.48 11.38 18.17
CA ASN A 167 5.04 12.73 17.83
C ASN A 167 3.76 12.71 16.96
N ASN A 168 2.84 13.62 17.24
CA ASN A 168 1.63 13.83 16.45
C ASN A 168 1.90 14.67 15.17
N ASP A 169 3.13 14.65 14.64
CA ASP A 169 3.59 15.60 13.62
C ASP A 169 2.72 15.62 12.35
N TRP A 170 2.26 14.45 11.90
CA TRP A 170 1.32 14.36 10.78
C TRP A 170 -0.01 15.08 11.07
N PHE A 171 -0.56 14.87 12.27
CA PHE A 171 -1.80 15.49 12.70
C PHE A 171 -1.64 17.00 12.87
N GLU A 172 -0.59 17.42 13.59
CA GLU A 172 -0.26 18.83 13.79
C GLU A 172 -0.02 19.53 12.47
N PHE A 173 0.65 18.88 11.51
CA PHE A 173 0.85 19.45 10.19
C PHE A 173 -0.46 19.68 9.44
N ILE A 174 -1.35 18.68 9.43
CA ILE A 174 -2.67 18.75 8.77
C ILE A 174 -3.52 19.85 9.41
N GLU A 175 -3.56 19.91 10.74
CA GLU A 175 -4.35 20.88 11.51
C GLU A 175 -3.80 22.30 11.38
N ASN A 176 -2.50 22.51 11.63
CA ASN A 176 -1.87 23.83 11.59
C ASN A 176 -1.93 24.46 10.20
N HIS A 177 -1.89 23.64 9.14
CA HIS A 177 -2.00 24.12 7.75
C HIS A 177 -3.44 24.12 7.21
N LYS A 178 -4.42 23.72 8.02
CA LYS A 178 -5.85 23.65 7.65
C LYS A 178 -6.06 22.92 6.32
N ILE A 179 -5.36 21.80 6.15
CA ILE A 179 -5.41 21.01 4.92
C ILE A 179 -6.83 20.48 4.74
N LYS A 180 -7.49 20.87 3.65
CA LYS A 180 -8.84 20.42 3.32
C LYS A 180 -8.80 19.08 2.61
N GLY A 181 -9.84 18.26 2.82
CA GLY A 181 -9.98 16.98 2.13
C GLY A 181 -8.99 15.92 2.59
N VAL A 182 -8.40 16.05 3.78
CA VAL A 182 -7.48 15.07 4.38
C VAL A 182 -7.86 14.86 5.84
N ILE A 183 -7.91 13.60 6.28
CA ILE A 183 -8.09 13.21 7.68
C ILE A 183 -6.92 12.29 8.07
N GLY A 184 -6.25 12.61 9.17
CA GLY A 184 -5.17 11.82 9.73
C GLY A 184 -5.68 10.77 10.72
N TYR A 185 -5.14 9.56 10.66
CA TYR A 185 -5.45 8.44 11.54
C TYR A 185 -4.17 7.79 12.06
N LYS A 186 -4.21 7.33 13.31
CA LYS A 186 -3.14 6.48 13.86
C LYS A 186 -3.34 5.05 13.34
N TYR A 187 -2.31 4.46 12.73
CA TYR A 187 -2.43 3.17 12.05
C TYR A 187 -2.86 2.01 12.97
N HIS A 188 -2.30 1.91 14.17
CA HIS A 188 -2.64 0.82 15.09
C HIS A 188 -3.98 1.00 15.81
N ASP A 189 -4.43 2.24 15.98
CA ASP A 189 -5.67 2.55 16.69
C ASP A 189 -6.89 2.51 15.76
N ASN A 190 -6.66 2.55 14.45
CA ASN A 190 -7.72 2.67 13.44
C ASN A 190 -7.67 1.51 12.45
N ASP A 191 -8.84 1.21 11.92
CA ASP A 191 -9.01 0.03 11.09
C ASP A 191 -8.61 0.29 9.63
N PHE A 192 -7.30 0.31 9.36
CA PHE A 192 -6.84 0.50 7.99
C PHE A 192 -7.42 -0.57 7.04
N TRP A 193 -7.61 -1.79 7.53
CA TRP A 193 -7.85 -2.95 6.70
C TRP A 193 -9.30 -3.43 6.66
N ASN A 194 -10.14 -3.14 7.64
CA ASN A 194 -11.53 -3.58 7.58
C ASN A 194 -12.34 -2.66 6.66
N TYR A 195 -13.19 -3.31 5.88
CA TYR A 195 -13.97 -2.73 4.79
C TYR A 195 -15.39 -2.34 5.24
N GLU A 196 -15.72 -2.40 6.53
CA GLU A 196 -17.10 -2.22 6.99
C GLU A 196 -17.26 -0.97 7.86
N GLN A 197 -17.77 0.09 7.24
CA GLN A 197 -19.01 0.77 7.63
C GLN A 197 -19.32 1.83 6.57
N ASP A 198 -20.06 1.44 5.53
CA ASP A 198 -20.95 2.30 4.74
C ASP A 198 -21.73 1.41 3.75
N VAL A 199 -22.49 0.46 4.32
CA VAL A 199 -23.68 -0.11 3.68
C VAL A 199 -24.73 -0.24 4.77
N LEU A 200 -25.44 0.86 5.03
CA LEU A 200 -26.87 0.90 5.41
C LEU A 200 -27.45 2.23 4.92
#